data_AF-A0A140K107-F1
#
_entry.id   AF-A0A140K107-F1
#
_cell.length_a   1.000
_cell.length_b   1.000
_cell.length_c   1.000
_cell.angle_alpha   90.00
_cell.angle_beta   90.00
_cell.angle_gamma   90.00
#
_symmetry.space_group_name_H-M   'P 1'
#
loop_
_entity.id
_entity.type
_entity.pdbx_description
1 polymer ?
#
loop_
_entity_poly.entity_id
_entity_poly.type
_entity_poly.pdbx_seq_one_letter_code
_entity_poly.pdbx_strand_id
1 'polypeptide(L)'
;MTTITAASIPTSASASLEKLTAWALLAMGRCNPDIDVLEEDGVATRAVQVGIIIDSTGTPRLVGRISIALSADYAENAATKLWVKALELGTVALPTGFTT
;
A
#
# COMPACT_ATOMS: atom_id res chain seq x y z
N MET A 1 -2.93 10.79 -3.09
CA MET A 1 -2.11 11.24 -1.96
C MET A 1 -1.36 12.47 -2.43
N THR A 2 -0.67 13.19 -1.54
CA THR A 2 0.37 14.12 -2.03
C THR A 2 1.41 13.36 -2.84
N THR A 3 1.91 13.93 -3.93
CA THR A 3 2.95 13.33 -4.78
C THR A 3 4.13 12.83 -3.92
N ILE A 4 4.33 11.51 -3.89
CA ILE A 4 5.51 10.91 -3.26
C ILE A 4 6.69 11.09 -4.21
N THR A 5 7.78 11.68 -3.71
CA THR A 5 9.03 11.78 -4.46
C THR A 5 10.05 10.80 -3.88
N ALA A 6 11.14 10.54 -4.62
CA ALA A 6 12.24 9.73 -4.10
C ALA A 6 12.80 10.27 -2.76
N ALA A 7 12.76 11.59 -2.54
CA ALA A 7 13.20 12.22 -1.31
C ALA A 7 12.25 11.99 -0.12
N SER A 8 10.99 11.60 -0.37
CA SER A 8 10.01 11.29 0.66
C SER A 8 10.16 9.88 1.24
N ILE A 9 10.96 9.02 0.58
CA ILE A 9 11.18 7.62 0.99
C ILE A 9 12.46 7.55 1.82
N PRO A 10 12.39 7.14 3.12
CA PRO A 10 13.58 6.99 3.94
C PRO A 10 14.58 6.01 3.33
N THR A 11 15.89 6.29 3.48
CA THR A 11 16.95 5.38 3.00
C THR A 11 16.89 4.01 3.68
N SER A 12 16.41 3.97 4.92
CA SER A 12 16.14 2.73 5.65
C SER A 12 15.05 1.88 4.99
N ALA A 13 14.04 2.51 4.39
CA ALA A 13 12.96 1.85 3.67
C ALA A 13 13.40 1.39 2.27
N SER A 14 14.15 2.21 1.53
CA SER A 14 14.61 1.87 0.16
C SER A 14 15.79 0.90 0.11
N ALA A 15 16.32 0.46 1.26
CA ALA A 15 17.45 -0.47 1.34
C ALA A 15 17.15 -1.90 0.84
N SER A 16 15.88 -2.32 0.78
CA SER A 16 15.47 -3.59 0.13
C SER A 16 14.01 -3.54 -0.31
N LEU A 17 13.60 -4.47 -1.18
CA LEU A 17 12.20 -4.56 -1.62
C LEU A 17 11.27 -4.88 -0.45
N GLU A 18 11.69 -5.72 0.49
CA GLU A 18 10.92 -6.07 1.68
C GLU A 18 10.70 -4.86 2.57
N LYS A 19 11.75 -4.06 2.80
CA LYS A 19 11.66 -2.84 3.60
C LYS A 19 10.80 -1.78 2.91
N LEU A 20 10.93 -1.64 1.59
CA LEU A 20 10.13 -0.71 0.80
C LEU A 20 8.65 -1.11 0.82
N THR A 21 8.37 -2.41 0.70
CA THR A 21 7.01 -2.96 0.77
C THR A 21 6.41 -2.75 2.15
N ALA A 22 7.16 -3.05 3.23
CA ALA A 22 6.71 -2.82 4.60
C ALA A 22 6.38 -1.35 4.86
N TRP A 23 7.26 -0.44 4.43
CA TRP A 23 7.04 0.99 4.52
C TRP A 23 5.81 1.44 3.75
N ALA A 24 5.67 1.02 2.48
CA ALA A 24 4.54 1.40 1.63
C ALA A 24 3.20 0.89 2.18
N LEU A 25 3.16 -0.37 2.63
CA LEU A 25 1.98 -0.97 3.26
C LEU A 25 1.53 -0.19 4.51
N LEU A 26 2.47 0.06 5.43
CA LEU A 26 2.20 0.78 6.68
C LEU A 26 1.78 2.23 6.40
N ALA A 27 2.45 2.90 5.44
CA ALA A 27 2.12 4.26 5.03
C ALA A 27 0.71 4.34 4.45
N MET A 28 0.37 3.44 3.51
CA MET A 28 -0.96 3.39 2.90
C MET A 28 -2.05 3.10 3.93
N GLY A 29 -1.82 2.16 4.85
CA GLY A 29 -2.77 1.85 5.92
C GLY A 29 -2.98 3.03 6.88
N ARG A 30 -1.93 3.82 7.14
CA ARG A 30 -2.04 5.02 7.99
C ARG A 30 -2.75 6.18 7.29
N CYS A 31 -2.52 6.36 6.00
CA CYS A 31 -3.16 7.41 5.20
C CYS A 31 -4.63 7.10 4.90
N ASN A 32 -5.00 5.82 4.76
CA ASN A 32 -6.31 5.39 4.30
C ASN A 32 -6.97 4.38 5.28
N PRO A 33 -7.10 4.70 6.58
CA PRO A 33 -7.57 3.73 7.58
C PRO A 33 -9.05 3.36 7.42
N ASP A 34 -9.85 4.22 6.79
CA ASP A 34 -11.31 4.11 6.70
C ASP A 34 -11.86 3.95 5.29
N ILE A 35 -10.99 3.69 4.32
CA ILE A 35 -11.43 3.41 2.94
C ILE A 35 -11.85 1.96 2.85
N ASP A 36 -13.12 1.75 2.55
CA ASP A 36 -13.69 0.44 2.28
C ASP A 36 -13.84 0.23 0.75
N VAL A 37 -13.65 -1.01 0.33
CA VAL A 37 -13.86 -1.51 -1.03
C VAL A 37 -14.84 -2.68 -1.01
N LEU A 38 -15.53 -2.89 -2.12
CA LEU A 38 -16.38 -4.05 -2.35
C LEU A 38 -15.59 -5.05 -3.19
N GLU A 39 -14.94 -6.00 -2.51
CA GLU A 39 -14.27 -7.13 -3.18
C GLU A 39 -15.24 -8.30 -3.42
N GLU A 40 -16.30 -8.38 -2.61
CA GLU A 40 -17.40 -9.31 -2.73
C GLU A 40 -18.72 -8.54 -2.68
N ASP A 41 -19.76 -9.08 -3.32
CA ASP A 41 -21.06 -8.42 -3.40
C ASP A 41 -21.66 -8.22 -2.00
N GLY A 42 -22.02 -6.98 -1.67
CA GLY A 42 -22.60 -6.59 -0.38
C GLY A 42 -21.64 -6.60 0.82
N VAL A 43 -20.35 -6.95 0.66
CA VAL A 43 -19.39 -7.02 1.77
C VAL A 43 -18.33 -5.92 1.65
N ALA A 44 -18.51 -4.85 2.44
CA ALA A 44 -17.50 -3.81 2.58
C ALA A 44 -16.30 -4.34 3.35
N THR A 45 -15.10 -4.22 2.77
CA THR A 45 -13.84 -4.55 3.45
C THR A 45 -12.83 -3.42 3.29
N ARG A 46 -11.99 -3.24 4.30
CA ARG A 46 -10.93 -2.22 4.27
C ARG A 46 -9.98 -2.43 3.10
N ALA A 47 -9.75 -1.38 2.33
CA ALA A 47 -8.83 -1.37 1.19
C ALA A 47 -7.40 -1.73 1.62
N VAL A 48 -7.01 -1.35 2.84
CA VAL A 48 -5.72 -1.71 3.42
C VAL A 48 -5.93 -2.31 4.80
N GLN A 49 -5.43 -3.52 5.01
CA GLN A 49 -5.41 -4.21 6.29
C GLN A 49 -3.99 -4.58 6.62
N VAL A 50 -3.51 -4.22 7.81
CA VAL A 50 -2.15 -4.49 8.26
C VAL A 50 -2.19 -5.09 9.65
N GLY A 51 -1.38 -6.12 9.87
CA GLY A 51 -1.28 -6.79 11.16
C GLY A 51 0.09 -7.42 11.37
N ILE A 52 0.34 -7.81 12.62
CA ILE A 52 1.50 -8.62 13.00
C ILE A 52 0.96 -9.96 13.47
N ILE A 53 1.48 -11.03 12.89
CA ILE A 53 1.20 -12.39 13.34
C ILE A 53 2.49 -13.03 13.86
N ILE A 54 2.36 -14.05 14.70
CA ILE A 54 3.48 -14.92 15.08
C ILE A 54 3.33 -16.21 14.27
N ASP A 55 4.38 -16.59 13.54
CA ASP A 55 4.35 -17.83 12.75
C ASP A 55 4.59 -19.08 13.60
N SER A 56 4.55 -20.25 12.96
CA SER A 56 4.76 -21.55 13.62
C SER A 56 6.15 -21.72 14.25
N THR A 57 7.12 -20.85 13.92
CA THR A 57 8.47 -20.86 14.50
C THR A 57 8.63 -19.87 15.65
N GLY A 58 7.58 -19.11 15.99
CA GLY A 58 7.64 -18.03 16.96
C GLY A 58 8.14 -16.70 16.40
N THR A 59 8.34 -16.59 15.08
CA THR A 59 8.88 -15.38 14.44
C THR A 59 7.74 -14.40 14.13
N PRO A 60 7.84 -13.12 14.54
CA PRO A 60 6.87 -12.11 14.15
C PRO A 60 6.94 -11.81 12.66
N ARG A 61 5.77 -11.72 12.01
CA ARG A 61 5.64 -11.38 10.58
C ARG A 61 4.69 -10.22 10.40
N LEU A 62 5.13 -9.23 9.64
CA LEU A 62 4.25 -8.21 9.08
C LEU A 62 3.41 -8.85 7.98
N VAL A 63 2.09 -8.79 8.12
CA VAL A 63 1.15 -9.23 7.10
C VAL A 63 0.27 -8.08 6.67
N GLY A 64 -0.06 -8.05 5.38
CA GLY A 64 -0.87 -7.01 4.81
C GLY A 64 -1.75 -7.54 3.70
N ARG A 65 -2.95 -6.96 3.59
CA ARG A 65 -3.81 -7.05 2.42
C ARG A 65 -4.01 -5.64 1.88
N ILE A 66 -3.88 -5.49 0.57
CA ILE A 66 -4.07 -4.22 -0.11
C ILE A 66 -4.91 -4.45 -1.36
N SER A 67 -5.94 -3.63 -1.54
CA SER A 67 -6.73 -3.52 -2.75
C SER A 67 -6.60 -2.10 -3.29
N ILE A 68 -6.03 -1.96 -4.49
CA ILE A 68 -5.79 -0.68 -5.15
C ILE A 68 -6.58 -0.67 -6.46
N ALA A 69 -7.34 0.40 -6.67
CA ALA A 69 -8.03 0.62 -7.92
C ALA A 69 -7.03 0.77 -9.08
N LEU A 70 -7.37 0.20 -10.22
CA LEU A 70 -6.62 0.36 -11.46
C LEU A 70 -7.39 1.27 -12.42
N SER A 71 -6.69 1.95 -13.33
CA SER A 71 -7.33 2.68 -14.42
C SER A 71 -8.12 1.73 -15.33
N ALA A 72 -9.15 2.24 -16.01
CA ALA A 72 -10.02 1.43 -16.87
C ALA A 72 -9.26 0.70 -18.00
N ASP A 73 -8.16 1.29 -18.47
CA ASP A 73 -7.32 0.78 -19.56
C ASP A 73 -6.19 -0.16 -19.08
N TYR A 74 -6.24 -0.66 -17.83
CA TYR A 74 -5.13 -1.43 -17.25
C TYR A 74 -4.76 -2.69 -18.05
N ALA A 75 -5.73 -3.25 -18.78
CA ALA A 75 -5.56 -4.47 -19.59
C ALA A 75 -5.26 -4.18 -21.08
N GLU A 76 -5.36 -2.93 -21.53
CA GLU A 76 -5.33 -2.59 -22.96
C GLU A 76 -3.91 -2.47 -23.53
N ASN A 77 -2.90 -2.22 -22.70
CA ASN A 77 -1.53 -2.00 -23.13
C ASN A 77 -0.51 -2.81 -22.32
N ALA A 78 -0.18 -4.00 -22.82
CA ALA A 78 0.81 -4.90 -22.21
C ALA A 78 2.26 -4.33 -22.18
N ALA A 79 2.57 -3.29 -22.95
CA ALA A 79 3.87 -2.62 -22.90
C ALA A 79 4.00 -1.67 -21.70
N THR A 80 2.86 -1.23 -21.13
CA THR A 80 2.86 -0.41 -19.91
C THR A 80 2.86 -1.30 -18.68
N LYS A 81 3.71 -0.98 -17.70
CA LYS A 81 3.79 -1.76 -16.46
C LYS A 81 2.56 -1.51 -15.60
N LEU A 82 2.00 -2.58 -15.01
CA LEU A 82 0.73 -2.52 -14.27
C LEU A 82 0.76 -1.51 -13.11
N TRP A 83 1.89 -1.35 -12.42
CA TRP A 83 2.02 -0.38 -11.33
C TRP A 83 1.87 1.09 -11.78
N VAL A 84 2.05 1.39 -13.07
CA VAL A 84 1.78 2.72 -13.64
C VAL A 84 0.27 3.00 -13.74
N LYS A 85 -0.55 1.95 -13.69
CA LYS A 85 -2.02 2.01 -13.79
C LYS A 85 -2.71 2.03 -12.42
N ALA A 86 -1.94 1.92 -11.34
CA ALA A 86 -2.46 2.03 -9.97
C ALA A 86 -2.95 3.45 -9.69
N LEU A 87 -4.17 3.55 -9.18
CA LEU A 87 -4.79 4.82 -8.80
C LEU A 87 -4.62 5.08 -7.30
N GLU A 88 -4.67 6.34 -6.92
CA GLU A 88 -4.57 6.74 -5.53
C GLU A 88 -5.83 6.35 -4.76
N LEU A 89 -5.67 5.77 -3.56
CA LEU A 89 -6.80 5.44 -2.69
C LEU A 89 -7.47 6.69 -2.09
N GLY A 90 -6.69 7.72 -1.79
CA GLY A 90 -7.19 8.94 -1.15
C GLY A 90 -6.18 10.09 -1.26
N THR A 91 -6.55 11.27 -0.75
CA THR A 91 -5.76 12.51 -0.88
C THR A 91 -4.96 12.87 0.38
N VAL A 92 -5.03 12.06 1.43
CA VAL A 92 -4.32 12.28 2.70
C VAL A 92 -2.81 12.37 2.47
N ALA A 93 -2.17 13.36 3.09
CA ALA A 93 -0.72 13.54 3.01
C ALA A 93 0.03 12.45 3.80
N LEU A 94 1.23 12.10 3.36
CA LEU A 94 2.08 11.15 4.07
C LEU A 94 2.45 11.72 5.46
N PRO A 95 2.21 10.99 6.58
CA PRO A 95 2.58 11.46 7.90
C PRO A 95 4.10 11.63 8.03
N THR A 96 4.53 12.63 8.82
CA THR A 96 5.96 12.95 9.01
C THR A 96 6.80 11.78 9.51
N GLY A 97 6.22 10.90 10.35
CA GLY A 97 6.88 9.69 10.84
C GLY A 97 7.23 8.65 9.76
N PHE A 98 6.74 8.83 8.53
CA PHE A 98 7.10 7.99 7.37
C PHE A 98 8.14 8.64 6.45
N THR A 99 8.54 9.89 6.71
CA THR A 99 9.50 10.65 5.87
C THR A 99 10.93 10.70 6.42
N THR A 100 11.15 10.18 7.63
CA THR A 100 12.44 10.22 8.35
C THR A 100 12.97 8.84 8.64
#